data_AF-A0A316D6H6-F1
#
_entry.id   AF-A0A316D6H6-F1
#
_cell.length_a   1.000
_cell.length_b   1.000
_cell.length_c   1.000
_cell.angle_alpha   90.00
_cell.angle_beta   90.00
_cell.angle_gamma   90.00
#
_symmetry.space_group_name_H-M   'P 1'
#
loop_
_entity.id
_entity.type
_entity.pdbx_description
1 polymer ?
#
loop_
_entity_poly.entity_id
_entity_poly.type
_entity_poly.pdbx_seq_one_letter_code
_entity_poly.pdbx_strand_id
1 'polypeptide(L)'
;MKKFALTLMAALTVFGSSAYVTPAHATTDPILIPDTGDGSVMVVYFDHYPPSTYIDDNGFYGFLINVRQVSGGLYEGTYVGNY
;
A
#
# COMPACT_ATOMS: atom_id res chain seq x y z
N MET A 1 45.91 -13.38 -40.28
CA MET A 1 44.77 -13.70 -41.16
C MET A 1 43.73 -14.48 -40.36
N LYS A 2 42.46 -14.12 -40.54
CA LYS A 2 41.26 -14.64 -39.85
C LYS A 2 41.09 -16.15 -40.04
N LYS A 3 40.58 -16.86 -39.03
CA LYS A 3 39.54 -17.90 -39.21
C LYS A 3 38.57 -17.86 -38.03
N PHE A 4 37.33 -17.49 -38.33
CA PHE A 4 36.18 -17.60 -37.46
C PHE A 4 35.77 -19.08 -37.34
N ALA A 5 35.46 -19.53 -36.13
CA ALA A 5 34.61 -20.69 -35.91
C ALA A 5 33.42 -20.22 -35.08
N LEU A 6 32.31 -20.03 -35.78
CA LEU A 6 30.98 -19.81 -35.24
C LEU A 6 30.53 -21.15 -34.62
N THR A 7 30.11 -21.17 -33.35
CA THR A 7 29.31 -22.28 -32.83
C THR A 7 28.13 -21.71 -32.06
N LEU A 8 26.96 -21.99 -32.61
CA LEU A 8 25.65 -21.48 -32.25
C LEU A 8 24.99 -22.47 -31.27
N MET A 9 24.41 -21.92 -30.19
CA MET A 9 23.33 -22.45 -29.33
C MET A 9 23.50 -23.79 -28.58
N ALA A 10 23.29 -23.74 -27.26
CA ALA A 10 22.07 -24.30 -26.63
C ALA A 10 21.91 -23.77 -25.20
N ALA A 11 20.65 -23.64 -24.80
CA ALA A 11 20.14 -22.95 -23.62
C ALA A 11 20.47 -23.63 -22.28
N LEU A 12 20.57 -22.81 -21.24
CA LEU A 12 20.14 -23.18 -19.89
C LEU A 12 19.25 -22.05 -19.36
N THR A 13 17.96 -22.16 -19.67
CA THR A 13 16.89 -21.51 -18.93
C THR A 13 16.87 -22.08 -17.51
N VAL A 14 17.04 -21.23 -16.50
CA VAL A 14 16.49 -21.50 -15.18
C VAL A 14 15.59 -20.33 -14.82
N PHE A 15 14.30 -20.55 -15.10
CA PHE A 15 13.19 -19.85 -14.45
C PHE A 15 13.34 -20.00 -12.94
N GLY A 16 13.12 -18.93 -12.16
CA GLY A 16 13.28 -19.08 -10.72
C GLY A 16 12.79 -17.98 -9.79
N SER A 17 12.18 -16.90 -10.27
CA SER A 17 11.26 -16.10 -9.45
C SER A 17 10.45 -15.23 -10.38
N SER A 18 9.30 -15.75 -10.83
CA SER A 18 8.18 -14.88 -11.11
C SER A 18 7.92 -14.13 -9.80
N ALA A 19 8.47 -12.92 -9.67
CA ALA A 19 7.88 -11.96 -8.77
C ALA A 19 6.43 -11.86 -9.22
N TYR A 20 5.53 -12.45 -8.44
CA TYR A 20 4.12 -12.19 -8.59
C TYR A 20 3.99 -10.69 -8.34
N VAL A 21 4.01 -9.92 -9.42
CA VAL A 21 3.50 -8.56 -9.40
C VAL A 21 2.01 -8.77 -9.29
N THR A 22 1.53 -8.89 -8.06
CA THR A 22 0.11 -8.76 -7.80
C THR A 22 -0.25 -7.38 -8.31
N PRO A 23 -1.10 -7.25 -9.34
CA PRO A 23 -1.59 -5.93 -9.71
C PRO A 23 -2.22 -5.36 -8.45
N ALA A 24 -1.81 -4.15 -8.06
CA ALA A 24 -2.58 -3.38 -7.10
C ALA A 24 -3.97 -3.25 -7.73
N HIS A 25 -4.93 -4.05 -7.28
CA HIS A 25 -6.32 -3.72 -7.46
C HIS A 25 -6.46 -2.37 -6.77
N ALA A 26 -6.44 -1.30 -7.55
CA ALA A 26 -7.09 -0.06 -7.16
C ALA A 26 -8.50 -0.50 -6.76
N THR A 27 -8.77 -0.48 -5.46
CA THR A 27 -10.08 -0.85 -4.95
C THR A 27 -11.08 0.07 -5.65
N THR A 28 -11.82 -0.48 -6.60
CA THR A 28 -12.95 0.20 -7.25
C THR A 28 -14.17 0.14 -6.35
N ASP A 29 -14.08 -0.57 -5.23
CA ASP A 29 -15.09 -0.55 -4.20
C ASP A 29 -15.13 0.88 -3.64
N PRO A 30 -16.27 1.57 -3.74
CA PRO A 30 -16.42 2.82 -3.04
C PRO A 30 -16.10 2.54 -1.57
N ILE A 31 -15.07 3.19 -1.04
CA ILE A 31 -14.83 3.24 0.39
C ILE A 31 -16.14 3.77 0.96
N LEU A 32 -16.90 2.89 1.63
CA LEU A 32 -18.08 3.28 2.37
C LEU A 32 -17.54 4.14 3.51
N ILE A 33 -17.42 5.45 3.25
CA ILE A 33 -17.27 6.42 4.31
C ILE A 33 -18.58 6.29 5.09
N PRO A 34 -18.55 5.78 6.33
CA PRO A 34 -19.77 5.73 7.11
C PRO A 34 -20.33 7.14 7.15
N ASP A 35 -21.60 7.29 6.81
CA ASP A 35 -22.35 8.54 6.92
C ASP A 35 -22.58 8.84 8.41
N THR A 36 -21.47 9.09 9.11
CA THR A 36 -21.48 9.71 10.42
C THR A 36 -21.82 11.15 10.14
N GLY A 37 -23.10 11.49 10.27
CA GLY A 37 -23.67 12.80 9.92
C GLY A 37 -23.01 14.03 10.55
N ASP A 38 -21.98 13.87 11.39
CA ASP A 38 -21.10 14.91 11.95
C ASP A 38 -19.67 14.39 12.26
N GLY A 39 -19.22 13.31 11.60
CA GLY A 39 -17.93 12.67 11.89
C GLY A 39 -16.75 13.52 11.44
N SER A 40 -15.81 13.80 12.35
CA SER A 40 -14.54 14.43 12.03
C SER A 40 -13.60 13.42 11.37
N VAL A 41 -12.95 13.84 10.28
CA VAL A 41 -11.94 13.03 9.58
C VAL A 41 -10.55 13.54 9.94
N MET A 42 -9.67 12.63 10.33
CA MET A 42 -8.27 12.94 10.63
C MET A 42 -7.31 12.04 9.87
N VAL A 43 -6.20 12.62 9.41
CA VAL A 43 -5.13 11.92 8.73
C VAL A 43 -3.90 11.88 9.62
N VAL A 44 -3.37 10.69 9.86
CA VAL A 44 -2.22 10.45 10.76
C VAL A 44 -1.17 9.62 10.02
N TYR A 45 0.11 9.94 10.22
CA TYR A 45 1.22 9.23 9.60
C TYR A 45 1.92 8.30 10.59
N PHE A 46 2.25 7.10 10.14
CA PHE A 46 2.90 6.05 10.92
C PHE A 46 4.12 5.52 10.17
N ASP A 47 5.14 5.08 10.90
CA ASP A 47 6.28 4.34 10.37
C ASP A 47 6.00 2.83 10.21
N HIS A 48 4.81 2.39 10.61
CA HIS A 48 4.28 1.03 10.52
C HIS A 48 2.81 1.07 10.04
N TYR A 49 2.22 -0.09 9.80
CA TYR A 49 0.81 -0.16 9.38
C TYR A 49 -0.11 0.48 10.45
N PRO A 50 -1.04 1.39 10.09
CA PRO A 50 -1.82 2.14 11.08
C PRO A 50 -2.70 1.22 11.95
N PRO A 51 -2.88 1.55 13.24
CA PRO A 51 -3.79 0.81 14.11
C PRO A 51 -5.26 1.01 13.68
N SER A 52 -6.13 0.05 14.01
CA SER A 52 -7.56 0.10 13.67
C SER A 52 -8.31 1.25 14.36
N THR A 53 -7.79 1.74 15.48
CA THR A 53 -8.32 2.89 16.23
C THR A 53 -7.20 3.88 16.54
N TYR A 54 -7.56 5.15 16.66
CA TYR A 54 -6.64 6.22 17.02
C TYR A 54 -7.30 7.15 18.04
N ILE A 55 -6.52 7.52 19.06
CA ILE A 55 -6.89 8.52 20.07
C ILE A 55 -5.76 9.54 20.21
N ASP A 56 -6.11 10.83 20.23
CA ASP A 56 -5.15 11.90 20.56
C ASP A 56 -5.42 12.52 21.93
N ASP A 57 -4.49 13.37 22.35
CA ASP A 57 -4.58 14.12 23.61
C ASP A 57 -5.68 15.19 23.60
N ASN A 58 -6.24 15.52 22.43
CA ASN A 58 -7.34 16.48 22.30
C ASN A 58 -8.71 15.82 22.48
N GLY A 59 -8.76 14.49 22.63
CA GLY A 59 -9.99 13.72 22.83
C GLY A 59 -10.62 13.19 21.54
N PHE A 60 -9.95 13.33 20.39
CA PHE A 60 -10.43 12.69 19.17
C PHE A 60 -10.34 11.18 19.34
N TYR A 61 -11.44 10.46 19.08
CA TYR A 61 -11.45 9.01 19.01
C TYR A 61 -12.03 8.57 17.67
N GLY A 62 -11.22 7.89 16.86
CA GLY A 62 -11.59 7.51 15.50
C GLY A 62 -11.23 6.08 15.11
N PHE A 63 -11.94 5.60 14.08
CA PHE A 63 -11.77 4.29 13.46
C PHE A 63 -11.12 4.45 12.09
N LEU A 64 -10.18 3.57 11.77
CA LEU A 64 -9.45 3.58 10.51
C LEU A 64 -10.40 3.23 9.34
N ILE A 65 -10.47 4.12 8.35
CA ILE A 65 -11.29 3.94 7.14
C ILE A 65 -10.47 3.81 5.86
N ASN A 66 -9.21 4.27 5.86
CA ASN A 66 -8.34 4.15 4.70
C ASN A 66 -6.86 4.12 5.10
N VAL A 67 -6.06 3.38 4.34
CA VAL A 67 -4.60 3.35 4.48
C VAL A 67 -3.96 3.56 3.13
N ARG A 68 -3.00 4.49 3.06
CA ARG A 68 -2.17 4.73 1.87
C ARG A 68 -0.70 4.67 2.23
N GLN A 69 0.10 3.91 1.48
CA GLN A 69 1.55 3.97 1.61
C GLN A 69 2.08 5.22 0.88
N VAL A 70 2.92 6.00 1.55
CA VAL A 70 3.51 7.23 0.99
C VAL A 70 5.02 7.05 0.78
N SER A 71 5.59 7.91 -0.06
CA SER A 71 7.03 7.91 -0.35
C SER A 71 7.86 8.02 0.92
N GLY A 72 8.90 7.19 1.03
CA GLY A 72 9.73 7.08 2.24
C GLY A 72 9.33 5.94 3.17
N GLY A 73 8.35 5.11 2.80
CA GLY A 73 7.98 3.91 3.54
C GLY A 73 7.01 4.15 4.70
N LEU A 74 6.50 5.38 4.85
CA LEU A 74 5.46 5.72 5.83
C LEU A 74 4.08 5.26 5.36
N TYR A 75 3.17 5.12 6.31
CA TYR A 75 1.77 4.85 6.10
C TYR A 75 0.93 6.06 6.53
N GLU A 76 -0.03 6.43 5.70
CA GLU A 76 -1.04 7.44 5.97
C GLU A 76 -2.35 6.72 6.34
N GLY A 77 -2.78 6.84 7.59
CA GLY A 77 -4.06 6.34 8.08
C GLY A 77 -5.10 7.46 8.11
N THR A 78 -6.25 7.23 7.49
CA THR A 78 -7.41 8.13 7.59
C THR A 78 -8.40 7.56 8.59
N TYR A 79 -8.76 8.35 9.60
CA TYR A 79 -9.67 7.98 10.67
C TYR A 79 -10.95 8.81 10.61
N VAL A 80 -12.09 8.18 10.85
CA VAL A 80 -13.37 8.87 11.10
C VAL A 80 -13.77 8.67 12.55
N GLY A 81 -14.13 9.75 13.22
CA GLY A 81 -14.41 9.74 14.65
C GLY A 81 -15.32 10.88 15.05
N ASN A 82 -15.82 10.82 16.28
CA ASN A 82 -16.48 11.97 16.88
C ASN A 82 -15.47 12.75 17.72
N TYR A 83 -15.67 14.07 17.70
CA TYR A 83 -15.08 15.00 18.65
C TYR A 83 -15.97 15.08 19.89
#